data_AF-A0AAN0SKL4-F1
#
_entry.id   AF-A0AAN0SKL4-F1
#
_cell.length_a   1.000
_cell.length_b   1.000
_cell.length_c   1.000
_cell.angle_alpha   90.00
_cell.angle_beta   90.00
_cell.angle_gamma   90.00
#
_symmetry.space_group_name_H-M   'P 1'
#
loop_
_entity.id
_entity.type
_entity.pdbx_description
1 polymer ?
#
loop_
_entity_poly.entity_id
_entity_poly.type
_entity_poly.pdbx_seq_one_letter_code
_entity_poly.pdbx_strand_id
1 'polypeptide(L)'
;MSNATMTLDDIVLSRISNPENVIITSALNQAMIREPRITGKTLKAVARHIPRVVVADTIEVNNSNLSKLYQRKFLSRVQSEDISDLTELWAEMMDVFMEDEEDLREWLGDGLPALNGRAPIELMATLYGRKALREILNRMRYGDFS
;
A
#
# COMPACT_ATOMS: atom_id res chain seq x y z
N MET A 1 18.37 26.01 2.91
CA MET A 1 17.98 24.73 3.53
C MET A 1 18.18 23.66 2.48
N SER A 2 18.94 22.61 2.78
CA SER A 2 19.23 21.55 1.81
C SER A 2 17.92 20.86 1.42
N ASN A 3 17.52 20.95 0.15
CA ASN A 3 16.44 20.12 -0.40
C ASN A 3 16.90 18.66 -0.35
N ALA A 4 16.63 17.97 0.76
CA ALA A 4 16.65 16.53 0.78
C ALA A 4 15.73 16.08 -0.35
N THR A 5 16.29 15.42 -1.37
CA THR A 5 15.52 14.96 -2.52
C THR A 5 14.69 13.79 -2.02
N MET A 6 13.39 14.03 -1.78
CA MET A 6 12.44 13.03 -1.31
C MET A 6 12.50 11.79 -2.21
N THR A 7 12.70 10.63 -1.60
CA THR A 7 12.79 9.36 -2.31
C THR A 7 11.46 8.60 -2.27
N LEU A 8 11.31 7.60 -3.14
CA LEU A 8 10.15 6.72 -3.07
C LEU A 8 10.13 5.89 -1.78
N ASP A 9 11.31 5.55 -1.23
CA ASP A 9 11.42 4.89 0.07
C ASP A 9 10.81 5.75 1.18
N ASP A 10 11.09 7.06 1.21
CA ASP A 10 10.56 7.98 2.23
C ASP A 10 9.03 8.02 2.19
N ILE A 11 8.45 8.11 1.00
CA ILE A 11 6.99 8.11 0.78
C ILE A 11 6.39 6.80 1.30
N VAL A 12 6.91 5.66 0.83
CA VAL A 12 6.39 4.33 1.19
C VAL A 12 6.52 4.07 2.69
N LEU A 13 7.64 4.44 3.30
CA LEU A 13 7.85 4.25 4.74
C LEU A 13 6.92 5.13 5.57
N SER A 14 6.65 6.37 5.13
CA SER A 14 5.73 7.27 5.85
C SER A 14 4.31 6.67 5.97
N ARG A 15 3.85 6.00 4.92
CA ARG A 15 2.49 5.40 4.83
C ARG A 15 2.27 4.18 5.71
N ILE A 16 3.33 3.50 6.14
CA ILE A 16 3.24 2.26 6.93
C ILE A 16 3.73 2.42 8.36
N SER A 17 4.46 3.50 8.70
CA SER A 17 5.18 3.60 9.98
C SER A 17 4.57 4.57 10.98
N ASN A 18 3.91 5.66 10.52
CA ASN A 18 3.28 6.62 11.41
C ASN A 18 2.18 7.42 10.68
N PRO A 19 0.90 7.27 11.05
CA PRO A 19 -0.20 7.99 10.42
C PRO A 19 -0.14 9.52 10.60
N GLU A 20 0.47 10.02 11.68
CA GLU A 20 0.58 11.46 11.91
C GLU A 20 1.58 12.15 10.97
N ASN A 21 2.43 11.39 10.27
CA ASN A 21 3.51 11.91 9.44
C ASN A 21 3.49 11.34 8.01
N VAL A 22 2.31 10.97 7.51
CA VAL A 22 2.15 10.51 6.12
C VAL A 22 2.54 11.63 5.16
N ILE A 23 3.48 11.33 4.26
CA ILE A 23 3.92 12.27 3.22
C ILE A 23 2.86 12.29 2.11
N ILE A 24 2.08 13.37 2.07
CA ILE A 24 1.14 13.64 0.99
C ILE A 24 1.91 14.20 -0.21
N THR A 25 1.81 13.52 -1.36
CA THR A 25 2.55 13.89 -2.57
C THR A 25 1.69 13.71 -3.81
N SER A 26 1.78 14.66 -4.75
CA SER A 26 1.06 14.58 -6.02
C SER A 26 1.72 13.58 -6.98
N ALA A 27 0.96 13.09 -7.96
CA ALA A 27 1.50 12.26 -9.04
C ALA A 27 2.68 12.95 -9.78
N LEU A 28 2.61 14.27 -9.95
CA LEU A 28 3.70 15.05 -10.53
C LEU A 28 4.97 14.99 -9.67
N ASN A 29 4.84 15.18 -8.35
CA ASN A 29 5.98 15.11 -7.45
C ASN A 29 6.60 13.71 -7.41
N GLN A 30 5.77 12.65 -7.43
CA GLN A 30 6.25 11.27 -7.52
C GLN A 30 6.97 11.00 -8.85
N ALA A 31 6.45 11.50 -9.97
CA ALA A 31 7.07 11.37 -11.29
C ALA A 31 8.41 12.13 -11.41
N MET A 32 8.63 13.16 -10.57
CA MET A 32 9.87 13.92 -10.52
C MET A 32 10.97 13.29 -9.65
N ILE A 33 10.68 12.19 -8.94
CA ILE A 33 11.68 11.48 -8.14
C ILE A 33 12.76 10.91 -9.07
N ARG A 34 14.03 11.27 -8.81
CA ARG A 34 15.17 10.84 -9.64
C ARG A 34 15.37 9.33 -9.65
N GLU A 35 15.12 8.69 -8.51
CA GLU A 35 15.18 7.23 -8.35
C GLU A 35 13.82 6.72 -7.83
N PRO A 36 12.86 6.43 -8.72
CA PRO A 36 11.51 6.00 -8.34
C PRO A 36 11.47 4.48 -8.10
N ARG A 37 12.49 3.94 -7.42
CA ARG A 37 12.56 2.53 -7.07
C ARG A 37 12.80 2.38 -5.59
N ILE A 38 12.03 1.47 -4.97
CA ILE A 38 12.22 1.16 -3.56
C ILE A 38 13.34 0.15 -3.37
N THR A 39 13.97 0.18 -2.20
CA THR A 39 14.96 -0.81 -1.79
C THR A 39 14.30 -2.09 -1.28
N GLY A 40 15.05 -3.20 -1.26
CA GLY A 40 14.61 -4.43 -0.59
C GLY A 40 14.37 -4.24 0.91
N LYS A 41 15.06 -3.29 1.55
CA LYS A 41 14.85 -2.96 2.97
C LYS A 41 13.47 -2.34 3.19
N THR A 42 13.05 -1.43 2.32
CA THR A 42 11.70 -0.85 2.33
C THR A 42 10.64 -1.92 2.10
N LEU A 43 10.82 -2.81 1.12
CA LEU A 43 9.91 -3.93 0.91
C LEU A 43 9.77 -4.81 2.17
N LYS A 44 10.88 -5.05 2.87
CA LYS A 44 10.85 -5.79 4.15
C LYS A 44 10.04 -5.06 5.21
N ALA A 45 10.09 -3.73 5.28
CA ALA A 45 9.28 -2.94 6.19
C ALA A 45 7.79 -3.01 5.83
N VAL A 46 7.44 -2.92 4.54
CA VAL A 46 6.07 -3.09 4.04
C VAL A 46 5.51 -4.45 4.48
N ALA A 47 6.26 -5.52 4.27
CA ALA A 47 5.85 -6.89 4.62
C ALA A 47 5.76 -7.18 6.14
N ARG A 48 6.03 -6.19 7.00
CA ARG A 48 5.76 -6.26 8.45
C ARG A 48 4.41 -5.68 8.83
N HIS A 49 3.86 -4.77 8.01
CA HIS A 49 2.59 -4.09 8.28
C HIS A 49 1.47 -4.65 7.40
N ILE A 50 1.78 -4.98 6.14
CA ILE A 50 0.82 -5.56 5.19
C ILE A 50 1.03 -7.08 5.12
N PRO A 51 -0.04 -7.90 5.07
CA PRO A 51 0.06 -9.35 4.94
C PRO A 51 1.02 -9.77 3.83
N ARG A 52 1.99 -10.63 4.18
CA ARG A 52 3.07 -11.04 3.27
C ARG A 52 2.59 -11.60 1.92
N VAL A 53 1.46 -12.32 1.94
CA VAL A 53 0.85 -12.90 0.74
C VAL A 53 0.42 -11.79 -0.22
N VAL A 54 -0.27 -10.77 0.27
CA VAL A 54 -0.68 -9.60 -0.53
C VAL A 54 0.54 -8.90 -1.12
N VAL A 55 1.56 -8.62 -0.30
CA VAL A 55 2.80 -7.98 -0.76
C VAL A 55 3.49 -8.80 -1.86
N ALA A 56 3.52 -10.13 -1.72
CA ALA A 56 4.13 -11.02 -2.70
C ALA A 56 3.33 -11.05 -4.01
N ASP A 57 2.01 -11.17 -3.91
CA ASP A 57 1.10 -11.21 -5.06
C ASP A 57 1.11 -9.88 -5.83
N THR A 58 1.18 -8.74 -5.13
CA THR A 58 1.28 -7.40 -5.72
C THR A 58 2.48 -7.23 -6.64
N ILE A 59 3.59 -7.92 -6.38
CA ILE A 59 4.81 -7.84 -7.20
C ILE A 59 5.08 -9.12 -8.00
N GLU A 60 4.05 -9.96 -8.13
CA GLU A 60 4.03 -11.21 -8.90
C GLU A 60 5.16 -12.18 -8.54
N VAL A 61 5.42 -12.36 -7.23
CA VAL A 61 6.39 -13.34 -6.75
C VAL A 61 5.75 -14.34 -5.80
N ASN A 62 6.23 -15.58 -5.83
CA ASN A 62 5.87 -16.56 -4.81
C ASN A 62 6.22 -16.02 -3.41
N ASN A 63 5.30 -16.16 -2.44
CA ASN A 63 5.51 -15.73 -1.06
C ASN A 63 6.80 -16.32 -0.43
N SER A 64 7.16 -17.56 -0.78
CA SER A 64 8.42 -18.20 -0.36
C SER A 64 9.68 -17.53 -0.91
N ASN A 65 9.58 -16.80 -2.03
CA ASN A 65 10.67 -16.06 -2.64
C ASN A 65 10.73 -14.59 -2.22
N LEU A 66 9.68 -14.04 -1.60
CA LEU A 66 9.61 -12.63 -1.19
C LEU A 66 10.85 -12.21 -0.37
N SER A 67 11.28 -13.04 0.57
CA SER A 67 12.42 -12.73 1.43
C SER A 67 13.76 -12.61 0.69
N LYS A 68 13.90 -13.21 -0.50
CA LYS A 68 15.09 -13.06 -1.35
C LYS A 68 15.22 -11.65 -1.91
N LEU A 69 14.10 -10.92 -2.03
CA LEU A 69 14.09 -9.56 -2.54
C LEU A 69 14.56 -8.54 -1.51
N TYR A 70 14.55 -8.87 -0.21
CA TYR A 70 14.88 -7.93 0.86
C TYR A 70 16.33 -7.41 0.83
N GLN A 71 17.23 -8.15 0.17
CA GLN A 71 18.64 -7.76 0.03
C GLN A 71 18.93 -7.05 -1.29
N ARG A 72 17.94 -6.87 -2.18
CA ARG A 72 18.14 -6.16 -3.44
C ARG A 72 18.41 -4.69 -3.17
N LYS A 73 19.38 -4.13 -3.90
CA LYS A 73 19.65 -2.69 -3.90
C LYS A 73 18.38 -1.91 -4.28
N PHE A 74 17.72 -2.33 -5.36
CA PHE A 74 16.44 -1.79 -5.81
C PHE A 74 15.57 -2.89 -6.38
N LEU A 75 14.25 -2.74 -6.27
CA LEU A 75 13.26 -3.51 -7.03
C LEU A 75 13.16 -2.98 -8.47
N SER A 76 12.37 -3.64 -9.32
CA SER A 76 12.05 -3.06 -10.63
C SER A 76 11.16 -1.81 -10.46
N ARG A 77 11.06 -0.98 -11.51
CA ARG A 77 10.17 0.20 -11.50
C ARG A 77 8.72 -0.20 -11.27
N VAL A 78 8.22 -1.15 -12.07
CA VAL A 78 6.85 -1.69 -11.95
C VAL A 78 6.58 -2.20 -10.53
N GLN A 79 7.45 -3.04 -9.98
CA GLN A 79 7.28 -3.53 -8.60
C GLN A 79 7.31 -2.42 -7.56
N SER A 80 8.07 -1.34 -7.80
CA SER A 80 8.14 -0.20 -6.89
C SER A 80 6.89 0.67 -6.96
N GLU A 81 6.33 0.87 -8.16
CA GLU A 81 5.08 1.57 -8.39
C GLU A 81 3.90 0.79 -7.77
N ASP A 82 3.86 -0.53 -7.95
CA ASP A 82 2.83 -1.39 -7.39
C ASP A 82 2.85 -1.40 -5.85
N ILE A 83 4.04 -1.47 -5.23
CA ILE A 83 4.18 -1.35 -3.78
C ILE A 83 3.83 0.06 -3.30
N SER A 84 4.21 1.10 -4.05
CA SER A 84 3.81 2.47 -3.72
C SER A 84 2.29 2.61 -3.67
N ASP A 85 1.58 2.17 -4.72
CA ASP A 85 0.12 2.24 -4.78
C ASP A 85 -0.56 1.35 -3.73
N LEU A 86 0.02 0.17 -3.41
CA LEU A 86 -0.45 -0.68 -2.33
C LEU A 86 -0.32 0.00 -0.96
N THR A 87 0.82 0.63 -0.67
CA THR A 87 1.00 1.34 0.62
C THR A 87 0.16 2.60 0.72
N GLU A 88 -0.17 3.24 -0.41
CA GLU A 88 -1.11 4.35 -0.46
C GLU A 88 -2.52 3.88 -0.06
N LEU A 89 -3.00 2.78 -0.65
CA LEU A 89 -4.27 2.16 -0.24
C LEU A 89 -4.25 1.77 1.24
N TRP A 90 -3.13 1.20 1.74
CA TRP A 90 -3.01 0.84 3.15
C TRP A 90 -3.19 2.03 4.08
N ALA A 91 -2.52 3.15 3.78
CA ALA A 91 -2.67 4.38 4.56
C ALA A 91 -4.10 4.95 4.47
N GLU A 92 -4.74 4.90 3.30
CA GLU A 92 -6.14 5.32 3.15
C GLU A 92 -7.10 4.45 3.97
N MET A 93 -6.86 3.14 4.06
CA MET A 93 -7.63 2.23 4.91
C MET A 93 -7.43 2.56 6.38
N MET A 94 -6.19 2.68 6.85
CA MET A 94 -5.90 3.03 8.25
C MET A 94 -6.59 4.35 8.66
N ASP A 95 -6.57 5.37 7.79
CA ASP A 95 -7.28 6.64 8.03
C ASP A 95 -8.79 6.45 8.18
N VAL A 96 -9.44 5.69 7.28
CA VAL A 96 -10.89 5.42 7.37
C VAL A 96 -11.26 4.64 8.64
N PHE A 97 -10.38 3.76 9.09
CA PHE A 97 -10.54 2.97 10.31
C PHE A 97 -9.95 3.66 11.56
N MET A 98 -9.65 4.96 11.51
CA MET A 98 -9.15 5.75 12.65
C MET A 98 -7.91 5.14 13.32
N GLU A 99 -7.04 4.53 12.53
CA GLU A 99 -5.83 3.84 12.96
C GLU A 99 -6.07 2.58 13.82
N ASP A 100 -7.29 2.03 13.80
CA ASP A 100 -7.62 0.77 14.46
C ASP A 100 -7.26 -0.43 13.58
N GLU A 101 -6.11 -1.05 13.89
CA GLU A 101 -5.64 -2.24 13.18
C GLU A 101 -6.55 -3.47 13.38
N GLU A 102 -7.28 -3.58 14.49
CA GLU A 102 -8.13 -4.74 14.75
C GLU A 102 -9.37 -4.68 13.87
N ASP A 103 -10.05 -3.53 13.84
CA ASP A 103 -11.21 -3.29 12.99
C ASP A 103 -10.85 -3.42 11.49
N LEU A 104 -9.69 -2.88 11.08
CA LEU A 104 -9.22 -3.03 9.71
C LEU A 104 -8.98 -4.51 9.37
N ARG A 105 -8.38 -5.29 10.28
CA ARG A 105 -8.11 -6.72 10.02
C ARG A 105 -9.39 -7.54 9.91
N GLU A 106 -10.39 -7.25 10.74
CA GLU A 106 -11.72 -7.86 10.62
C GLU A 106 -12.34 -7.54 9.27
N TRP A 107 -12.40 -6.25 8.91
CA TRP A 107 -12.94 -5.81 7.63
C TRP A 107 -12.22 -6.40 6.41
N LEU A 108 -10.89 -6.54 6.47
CA LEU A 108 -10.09 -7.15 5.40
C LEU A 108 -10.41 -8.64 5.20
N GLY A 109 -10.85 -9.34 6.24
CA GLY A 109 -11.20 -10.77 6.21
C GLY A 109 -12.66 -11.04 5.85
N ASP A 110 -13.54 -10.06 6.02
CA ASP A 110 -14.98 -10.23 5.87
C ASP A 110 -15.47 -10.04 4.44
N GLY A 111 -16.37 -10.93 4.02
CA GLY A 111 -17.01 -10.84 2.71
C GLY A 111 -17.95 -9.63 2.62
N LEU A 112 -17.65 -8.70 1.72
CA LEU A 112 -18.47 -7.49 1.55
C LEU A 112 -19.54 -7.69 0.46
N PRO A 113 -20.81 -7.32 0.70
CA PRO A 113 -21.84 -7.32 -0.34
C PRO A 113 -21.44 -6.48 -1.57
N ALA A 114 -20.81 -5.33 -1.36
CA ALA A 114 -20.30 -4.45 -2.41
C ALA A 114 -19.21 -5.13 -3.29
N LEU A 115 -18.60 -6.20 -2.81
CA LEU A 115 -17.58 -6.99 -3.50
C LEU A 115 -18.11 -8.38 -3.92
N ASN A 116 -19.43 -8.55 -4.06
CA ASN A 116 -20.07 -9.83 -4.35
C ASN A 116 -19.71 -10.93 -3.34
N GLY A 117 -19.58 -10.56 -2.06
CA GLY A 117 -19.25 -11.48 -0.97
C GLY A 117 -17.77 -11.81 -0.84
N ARG A 118 -16.89 -11.20 -1.64
CA ARG A 118 -15.44 -11.37 -1.53
C ARG A 118 -14.86 -10.49 -0.43
N ALA A 119 -13.77 -10.96 0.18
CA ALA A 119 -13.04 -10.21 1.18
C ALA A 119 -12.15 -9.14 0.51
N PRO A 120 -12.01 -7.93 1.08
CA PRO A 120 -11.16 -6.88 0.53
C PRO A 120 -9.72 -7.32 0.27
N ILE A 121 -9.16 -8.16 1.16
CA ILE A 121 -7.79 -8.65 1.04
C ILE A 121 -7.53 -9.38 -0.29
N GLU A 122 -8.56 -10.02 -0.87
CA GLU A 122 -8.44 -10.74 -2.14
C GLU A 122 -8.30 -9.81 -3.36
N LEU A 123 -8.59 -8.51 -3.21
CA LEU A 123 -8.53 -7.53 -4.30
C LEU A 123 -7.26 -6.68 -4.24
N MET A 124 -6.59 -6.60 -3.09
CA MET A 124 -5.45 -5.71 -2.85
C MET A 124 -4.25 -5.94 -3.77
N ALA A 125 -4.08 -7.15 -4.28
CA ALA A 125 -2.92 -7.51 -5.11
C ALA A 125 -2.86 -6.73 -6.44
N THR A 126 -4.02 -6.39 -7.02
CA THR A 126 -4.09 -5.80 -8.37
C THR A 126 -4.43 -4.32 -8.34
N LEU A 127 -3.92 -3.53 -9.30
CA LEU A 127 -4.27 -2.11 -9.44
C LEU A 127 -5.78 -1.88 -9.58
N TYR A 128 -6.49 -2.74 -10.32
CA TYR A 128 -7.95 -2.63 -10.48
C TYR A 128 -8.70 -2.93 -9.18
N GLY A 129 -8.27 -3.95 -8.44
CA GLY A 129 -8.85 -4.26 -7.13
C GLY A 129 -8.61 -3.14 -6.13
N ARG A 130 -7.41 -2.55 -6.10
CA ARG A 130 -7.12 -1.37 -5.26
C ARG A 130 -8.00 -0.17 -5.63
N LYS A 131 -8.23 0.10 -6.92
CA LYS A 131 -9.18 1.16 -7.35
C LYS A 131 -10.60 0.92 -6.84
N ALA A 132 -11.12 -0.31 -6.98
CA ALA A 132 -12.45 -0.66 -6.48
C ALA A 132 -12.54 -0.48 -4.95
N LEU A 133 -11.50 -0.86 -4.21
CA LEU A 133 -11.45 -0.65 -2.76
C LEU A 133 -11.46 0.84 -2.40
N ARG A 134 -10.71 1.69 -3.13
CA ARG A 134 -10.74 3.15 -2.90
C ARG A 134 -12.13 3.76 -3.11
N GLU A 135 -12.90 3.26 -4.08
CA GLU A 135 -14.29 3.70 -4.27
C GLU A 135 -15.16 3.37 -3.05
N ILE A 136 -14.99 2.18 -2.46
CA ILE A 136 -15.68 1.77 -1.23
C ILE A 136 -15.22 2.62 -0.04
N LEU A 137 -13.92 2.83 0.13
CA LEU A 137 -13.38 3.67 1.21
C LEU A 137 -13.89 5.11 1.13
N ASN A 138 -13.98 5.68 -0.08
CA ASN A 138 -14.55 7.01 -0.27
C ASN A 138 -16.02 7.06 0.14
N ARG A 139 -16.81 6.05 -0.22
CA ARG A 139 -18.20 5.92 0.23
C ARG A 139 -18.31 5.84 1.74
N MET A 140 -17.48 5.02 2.39
CA MET A 140 -17.41 4.90 3.85
C MET A 140 -17.08 6.24 4.51
N ARG A 141 -16.08 6.97 4.00
CA ARG A 141 -15.64 8.27 4.54
C ARG A 141 -16.76 9.31 4.55
N TYR A 142 -17.67 9.28 3.58
CA TYR A 142 -18.78 10.23 3.46
C TYR A 142 -20.13 9.67 3.93
N GLY A 143 -20.17 8.43 4.45
CA GLY A 143 -21.41 7.78 4.88
C GLY A 143 -22.38 7.48 3.73
N ASP A 144 -21.88 7.33 2.50
CA ASP A 144 -22.68 6.97 1.34
C ASP A 144 -22.75 5.44 1.20
N PHE A 145 -23.83 4.85 1.70
CA PHE A 145 -24.05 3.39 1.69
C PHE A 145 -24.92 2.92 0.51
N SER A 146 -25.07 3.75 -0.53
CA SER A 146 -25.85 3.42 -1.73
C SER A 146 -25.16 2.48 -2.71
#